data_AF-A0AAU8MFT9-F1
#
_entry.id   AF-A0AAU8MFT9-F1
#
_cell.length_a   1.000
_cell.length_b   1.000
_cell.length_c   1.000
_cell.angle_alpha   90.00
_cell.angle_beta   90.00
_cell.angle_gamma   90.00
#
_symmetry.space_group_name_H-M   'P 1'
#
loop_
_entity.id
_entity.type
_entity.pdbx_description
1 polymer ?
#
loop_
_entity_poly.entity_id
_entity_poly.type
_entity_poly.pdbx_seq_one_letter_code
_entity_poly.pdbx_strand_id
1 'polypeptide(L)'
;MSDTTNTSFGDLFSTGQIRLAEISAYNWGSFHGLHTAVIDPEGTLITGDNGAGKSTLIDAHMALLNRPGQTSFNIAASQGDRSDRNLMSYIRGNYGTAHDGSQTLNLMKRDGATMTALRALYRADDGSEITLVSMFWIRQAGASMTDLKRFYLVGKRNVSLEVLLQQFGSNNVRQLKQYVDDDPMLKHFDNSFSAYQEYFTRLLRMENSNAPALLQRALGLKKIDDLTALIRELVLEPSKVRDLATGVVKEFDDLIAVHNELDTAKQQKEVLSIMPDHNRNYESSLEEQGQVNSEAAGLAAFFGEQGNRLWGLRCEDLDRSLDDLTSDGKRLAELVSQNEERVTSLLHAYQQQGGDRLDSLRREVEDAERGFQTTTNKAHDYQKDTRDLGLAETLTASAVRDNIASAKAVLVDLPAQIDDAKNAFGESRGALSRALPNR
;
A
#
# COMPACT_ATOMS: atom_id res chain seq x y z
N MET A 1 -70.20 46.14 58.92
CA MET A 1 -70.54 44.77 58.49
C MET A 1 -69.48 44.37 57.49
N SER A 2 -68.49 43.61 57.95
CA SER A 2 -67.39 43.09 57.14
C SER A 2 -67.82 41.73 56.61
N ASP A 3 -68.15 41.66 55.32
CA ASP A 3 -68.36 40.38 54.62
C ASP A 3 -66.99 39.73 54.41
N THR A 4 -66.63 38.86 55.35
CA THR A 4 -65.54 37.91 55.17
C THR A 4 -66.08 36.82 54.23
N THR A 5 -65.86 36.97 52.93
CA THR A 5 -66.09 35.90 51.96
C THR A 5 -65.21 34.72 52.37
N ASN A 6 -65.84 33.71 52.96
CA ASN A 6 -65.23 32.49 53.43
C ASN A 6 -64.92 31.65 52.19
N THR A 7 -63.77 31.88 51.56
CA THR A 7 -63.29 31.08 50.43
C THR A 7 -63.17 29.65 50.93
N SER A 8 -64.06 28.77 50.48
CA SER A 8 -64.00 27.34 50.79
C SER A 8 -62.74 26.78 50.15
N PHE A 9 -62.07 25.83 50.82
CA PHE A 9 -60.94 25.11 50.23
C PHE A 9 -61.31 24.45 48.89
N GLY A 10 -62.60 24.18 48.65
CA GLY A 10 -63.13 23.67 47.39
C GLY A 10 -63.11 24.66 46.22
N ASP A 11 -63.04 25.98 46.48
CA ASP A 11 -62.98 27.00 45.43
C ASP A 11 -61.54 27.20 44.89
N LEU A 12 -60.52 26.69 45.60
CA LEU A 12 -59.11 26.81 45.22
C LEU A 12 -58.67 25.79 44.17
N PHE A 13 -59.43 24.70 43.97
CA PHE A 13 -59.07 23.61 43.06
C PHE A 13 -60.23 23.30 42.12
N SER A 14 -59.98 23.34 40.81
CA SER A 14 -60.99 23.09 39.75
C SER A 14 -61.50 21.64 39.69
N THR A 15 -60.91 20.75 40.48
CA THR A 15 -61.25 19.32 40.58
C THR A 15 -61.40 18.99 42.05
N GLY A 16 -62.44 18.22 42.42
CA GLY A 16 -62.66 17.75 43.78
C GLY A 16 -61.49 16.91 44.32
N GLN A 17 -61.47 16.66 45.63
CA GLN A 17 -60.37 15.96 46.28
C GLN A 17 -60.39 14.46 45.93
N ILE A 18 -59.21 13.89 45.67
CA ILE A 18 -59.02 12.44 45.50
C ILE A 18 -58.43 11.89 46.80
N ARG A 19 -59.13 10.95 47.45
CA ARG A 19 -58.73 10.38 48.75
C ARG A 19 -58.47 8.88 48.64
N LEU A 20 -57.52 8.39 49.44
CA LEU A 20 -57.28 6.96 49.59
C LEU A 20 -58.46 6.34 50.35
N ALA A 21 -59.06 5.29 49.80
CA ALA A 21 -60.24 4.62 50.35
C ALA A 21 -59.92 3.20 50.85
N GLU A 22 -59.02 2.47 50.17
CA GLU A 22 -58.63 1.13 50.60
C GLU A 22 -57.16 0.83 50.27
N ILE A 23 -56.52 0.03 51.13
CA ILE A 23 -55.22 -0.60 50.86
C ILE A 23 -55.39 -2.10 51.01
N SER A 24 -55.06 -2.87 49.96
CA SER A 24 -55.03 -4.33 50.03
C SER A 24 -53.61 -4.87 49.86
N ALA A 25 -53.28 -5.90 50.63
CA ALA A 25 -51.99 -6.57 50.58
C ALA A 25 -52.18 -8.09 50.57
N TYR A 26 -51.55 -8.75 49.60
CA TYR A 26 -51.48 -10.20 49.46
C TYR A 26 -50.04 -10.68 49.64
N ASN A 27 -49.80 -11.54 50.63
CA ASN A 27 -48.48 -12.11 50.92
C ASN A 27 -47.35 -11.05 51.01
N TRP A 28 -47.53 -10.04 51.84
CA TRP A 28 -46.64 -8.89 51.97
C TRP A 28 -46.13 -8.73 53.40
N GLY A 29 -44.80 -8.79 53.59
CA GLY A 29 -44.17 -8.72 54.90
C GLY A 29 -44.77 -9.75 55.86
N SER A 30 -45.33 -9.28 56.97
CA SER A 30 -46.01 -10.09 57.97
C SER A 30 -47.37 -10.65 57.51
N PHE A 31 -48.05 -10.03 56.53
CA PHE A 31 -49.39 -10.41 56.07
C PHE A 31 -49.35 -11.66 55.19
N HIS A 32 -50.15 -12.68 55.52
CA HIS A 32 -50.32 -13.89 54.70
C HIS A 32 -51.77 -14.00 54.20
N GLY A 33 -51.95 -14.32 52.93
CA GLY A 33 -53.25 -14.25 52.27
C GLY A 33 -53.62 -12.80 51.93
N LEU A 34 -54.87 -12.59 51.52
CA LEU A 34 -55.39 -11.27 51.14
C LEU A 34 -55.93 -10.55 52.38
N HIS A 35 -55.40 -9.35 52.64
CA HIS A 35 -55.87 -8.44 53.69
C HIS A 35 -56.24 -7.11 53.05
N THR A 36 -57.34 -6.49 53.47
CA THR A 36 -57.75 -5.16 53.01
C THR A 36 -58.09 -4.27 54.19
N ALA A 37 -57.47 -3.09 54.26
CA ALA A 37 -57.78 -2.03 55.20
C ALA A 37 -58.62 -0.97 54.51
N VAL A 38 -59.74 -0.60 55.13
CA VAL A 38 -60.57 0.53 54.71
C VAL A 38 -60.03 1.80 55.36
N ILE A 39 -59.93 2.87 54.58
CA ILE A 39 -59.41 4.17 54.99
C ILE A 39 -60.56 5.17 55.00
N ASP A 40 -60.81 5.75 56.16
CA ASP A 40 -61.81 6.81 56.34
C ASP A 40 -61.35 8.12 55.66
N PRO A 41 -62.25 8.84 54.94
CA PRO A 41 -61.94 10.09 54.28
C PRO A 41 -61.39 11.21 55.19
N GLU A 42 -61.78 11.23 56.47
CA GLU A 42 -61.36 12.24 57.45
C GLU A 42 -60.08 11.85 58.19
N GLY A 43 -59.70 10.57 58.15
CA GLY A 43 -58.47 10.05 58.72
C GLY A 43 -58.66 8.72 59.45
N THR A 44 -57.63 7.89 59.44
CA THR A 44 -57.67 6.54 60.04
C THR A 44 -56.51 6.35 61.02
N LEU A 45 -56.83 5.94 62.25
CA LEU A 45 -55.84 5.55 63.26
C LEU A 45 -55.53 4.05 63.17
N ILE A 46 -54.28 3.71 62.85
CA ILE A 46 -53.81 2.31 62.82
C ILE A 46 -53.11 2.00 64.15
N THR A 47 -53.71 1.11 64.95
CA THR A 47 -53.20 0.70 66.27
C THR A 47 -52.96 -0.81 66.36
N GLY A 48 -52.23 -1.25 67.37
CA GLY A 48 -51.84 -2.64 67.62
C GLY A 48 -50.46 -2.76 68.25
N ASP A 49 -50.08 -3.97 68.67
CA ASP A 49 -48.80 -4.23 69.34
C ASP A 49 -47.59 -3.98 68.44
N ASN A 50 -46.39 -3.90 69.05
CA ASN A 50 -45.16 -3.84 68.28
C ASN A 50 -45.00 -5.12 67.43
N GLY A 51 -44.61 -4.97 66.17
CA GLY A 51 -44.52 -6.11 65.23
C GLY A 51 -45.85 -6.58 64.62
N ALA A 52 -47.00 -5.98 64.97
CA ALA A 52 -48.31 -6.36 64.41
C ALA A 52 -48.49 -6.07 62.91
N GLY A 53 -47.51 -5.42 62.24
CA GLY A 53 -47.57 -5.12 60.80
C GLY A 53 -48.11 -3.73 60.44
N LYS A 54 -48.26 -2.82 61.42
CA LYS A 54 -48.75 -1.45 61.19
C LYS A 54 -47.93 -0.70 60.12
N SER A 55 -46.61 -0.61 60.32
CA SER A 55 -45.69 0.00 59.34
C SER A 55 -45.66 -0.78 58.03
N THR A 56 -45.82 -2.11 58.08
CA THR A 56 -45.85 -2.99 56.91
C THR A 56 -47.02 -2.66 55.97
N LEU A 57 -48.18 -2.26 56.51
CA LEU A 57 -49.33 -1.82 55.71
C LEU A 57 -49.05 -0.49 55.00
N ILE A 58 -48.44 0.48 55.69
CA ILE A 58 -48.02 1.76 55.10
C ILE A 58 -46.93 1.55 54.04
N ASP A 59 -45.98 0.66 54.31
CA ASP A 59 -44.93 0.26 53.37
C ASP A 59 -45.51 -0.36 52.08
N ALA A 60 -46.63 -1.09 52.18
CA ALA A 60 -47.36 -1.59 51.01
C ALA A 60 -47.89 -0.43 50.14
N HIS A 61 -48.44 0.61 50.76
CA HIS A 61 -48.85 1.81 50.04
C HIS A 61 -47.66 2.51 49.38
N MET A 62 -46.52 2.63 50.08
CA MET A 62 -45.32 3.24 49.53
C MET A 62 -44.72 2.44 48.36
N ALA A 63 -44.80 1.10 48.40
CA ALA A 63 -44.37 0.24 47.30
C ALA A 63 -45.23 0.38 46.03
N LEU A 64 -46.47 0.85 46.15
CA LEU A 64 -47.33 1.16 45.01
C LEU A 64 -46.97 2.48 44.33
N LEU A 65 -46.46 3.45 45.10
CA LEU A 65 -46.22 4.81 44.62
C LEU A 65 -44.76 5.10 44.26
N ASN A 66 -43.80 4.35 44.83
CA ASN A 66 -42.37 4.59 44.66
C ASN A 66 -41.66 3.45 43.90
N ARG A 67 -40.60 3.83 43.18
CA ARG A 67 -39.77 2.88 42.42
C ARG A 67 -39.16 1.84 43.36
N PRO A 68 -39.25 0.52 43.06
CA PRO A 68 -38.72 -0.57 43.87
C PRO A 68 -37.28 -0.43 44.42
N GLY A 69 -36.39 0.28 43.73
CA GLY A 69 -35.00 0.51 44.16
C GLY A 69 -34.76 1.81 44.93
N GLN A 70 -35.75 2.70 44.99
CA GLN A 70 -35.68 3.99 45.70
C GLN A 70 -36.60 4.00 46.94
N THR A 71 -37.48 3.02 47.08
CA THR A 71 -38.36 2.90 48.24
C THR A 71 -37.58 2.49 49.50
N SER A 72 -37.47 3.42 50.46
CA SER A 72 -37.05 3.12 51.83
C SER A 72 -38.23 2.58 52.63
N PHE A 73 -38.08 1.40 53.21
CA PHE A 73 -39.14 0.76 54.00
C PHE A 73 -38.90 0.89 55.50
N ASN A 74 -39.97 0.86 56.30
CA ASN A 74 -39.93 0.89 57.77
C ASN A 74 -39.22 2.14 58.35
N ILE A 75 -39.34 3.28 57.68
CA ILE A 75 -38.59 4.51 57.98
C ILE A 75 -38.79 4.99 59.43
N ALA A 76 -40.01 4.83 59.97
CA ALA A 76 -40.35 5.28 61.32
C ALA A 76 -39.65 4.46 62.45
N ALA A 77 -39.22 3.23 62.17
CA ALA A 77 -38.58 2.35 63.16
C ALA A 77 -37.07 2.18 62.94
N SER A 78 -36.53 2.55 61.78
CA SER A 78 -35.10 2.47 61.48
C SER A 78 -34.36 3.75 61.92
N GLN A 79 -33.99 3.84 63.20
CA GLN A 79 -33.06 4.86 63.68
C GLN A 79 -31.62 4.51 63.29
N GLY A 80 -31.24 4.78 62.03
CA GLY A 80 -29.83 4.83 61.61
C GLY A 80 -29.32 3.66 60.77
N ASP A 81 -29.97 2.49 60.79
CA ASP A 81 -29.55 1.34 59.98
C ASP A 81 -30.45 1.15 58.75
N ARG A 82 -29.88 1.37 57.57
CA ARG A 82 -30.58 1.32 56.26
C ARG A 82 -30.53 -0.05 55.58
N SER A 83 -29.89 -1.07 56.16
CA SER A 83 -29.45 -2.25 55.40
C SER A 83 -30.45 -3.40 55.28
N ASP A 84 -31.36 -3.60 56.24
CA ASP A 84 -31.98 -4.94 56.39
C ASP A 84 -33.33 -5.13 55.67
N ARG A 85 -33.97 -4.04 55.24
CA ARG A 85 -35.33 -4.09 54.69
C ARG A 85 -35.42 -3.46 53.31
N ASN A 86 -35.41 -4.31 52.29
CA ASN A 86 -35.66 -3.97 50.90
C ASN A 86 -36.97 -4.62 50.41
N LEU A 87 -37.38 -4.31 49.17
CA LEU A 87 -38.60 -4.90 48.58
C LEU A 87 -38.60 -6.44 48.67
N MET A 88 -37.44 -7.08 48.47
CA MET A 88 -37.31 -8.54 48.55
C MET A 88 -37.60 -9.08 49.95
N SER A 89 -37.14 -8.38 50.99
CA SER A 89 -37.40 -8.73 52.39
C SER A 89 -38.90 -8.74 52.70
N TYR A 90 -39.69 -7.84 52.10
CA TYR A 90 -41.15 -7.82 52.26
C TYR A 90 -41.83 -8.94 51.47
N ILE A 91 -41.41 -9.19 50.23
CA ILE A 91 -41.97 -10.28 49.40
C ILE A 91 -41.75 -11.64 50.08
N ARG A 92 -40.51 -11.91 50.55
CA ARG A 92 -40.16 -13.14 51.25
C ARG A 92 -40.65 -13.21 52.70
N GLY A 93 -41.08 -12.07 53.25
CA GLY A 93 -41.59 -11.97 54.62
C GLY A 93 -40.51 -12.25 55.67
N ASN A 94 -39.35 -11.60 55.54
CA ASN A 94 -38.26 -11.72 56.51
C ASN A 94 -38.72 -11.20 57.88
N TYR A 95 -38.51 -11.99 58.94
CA TYR A 95 -38.99 -11.66 60.28
C TYR A 95 -37.92 -11.74 61.38
N GLY A 96 -36.71 -12.18 61.04
CA GLY A 96 -35.58 -12.21 61.98
C GLY A 96 -34.33 -12.76 61.34
N THR A 97 -33.25 -12.83 62.12
CA THR A 97 -31.99 -13.47 61.74
C THR A 97 -31.69 -14.60 62.72
N ALA A 98 -31.17 -15.71 62.20
CA ALA A 98 -30.62 -16.80 62.98
C ALA A 98 -29.10 -16.82 62.78
N HIS A 99 -28.34 -17.01 63.85
CA HIS A 99 -26.89 -17.09 63.80
C HIS A 99 -26.46 -18.52 64.13
N ASP A 100 -25.90 -19.22 63.15
CA ASP A 100 -25.49 -20.63 63.28
C ASP A 100 -23.97 -20.77 63.53
N GLY A 101 -23.41 -19.86 64.34
CA GLY A 101 -22.00 -19.83 64.73
C GLY A 101 -20.97 -19.47 63.65
N SER A 102 -21.33 -19.48 62.36
CA SER A 102 -20.43 -19.11 61.24
C SER A 102 -21.02 -18.07 60.27
N GLN A 103 -22.35 -18.03 60.11
CA GLN A 103 -23.05 -17.08 59.25
C GLN A 103 -24.38 -16.65 59.87
N THR A 104 -24.79 -15.42 59.57
CA THR A 104 -26.12 -14.89 59.93
C THR A 104 -27.08 -15.15 58.77
N LEU A 105 -28.05 -16.03 58.97
CA LEU A 105 -29.10 -16.36 57.99
C LEU A 105 -30.36 -15.55 58.29
N ASN A 106 -30.97 -14.99 57.25
CA ASN A 106 -32.27 -14.33 57.36
C ASN A 106 -33.38 -15.39 57.43
N LEU A 107 -34.21 -15.37 58.47
CA LEU A 107 -35.40 -16.20 58.60
C LEU A 107 -36.55 -15.61 57.77
N MET A 108 -37.07 -16.39 56.84
CA MET A 108 -38.06 -15.97 55.85
C MET A 108 -39.35 -16.78 56.00
N LYS A 109 -40.51 -16.12 55.95
CA LYS A 109 -41.81 -16.82 55.94
C LYS A 109 -42.07 -17.53 54.61
N ARG A 110 -41.41 -17.12 53.53
CA ARG A 110 -41.63 -17.62 52.16
C ARG A 110 -40.29 -17.81 51.45
N ASP A 111 -39.74 -19.01 51.55
CA ASP A 111 -38.42 -19.36 50.98
C ASP A 111 -38.50 -19.89 49.52
N GLY A 112 -39.70 -20.29 49.09
CA GLY A 112 -39.97 -20.84 47.75
C GLY A 112 -40.56 -19.86 46.74
N ALA A 113 -41.12 -20.41 45.65
CA ALA A 113 -41.88 -19.64 44.67
C ALA A 113 -43.02 -18.87 45.34
N THR A 114 -43.01 -17.55 45.20
CA THR A 114 -43.88 -16.64 45.97
C THR A 114 -44.44 -15.58 45.05
N MET A 115 -45.72 -15.26 45.26
CA MET A 115 -46.42 -14.14 44.65
C MET A 115 -46.91 -13.20 45.75
N THR A 116 -46.66 -11.91 45.54
CA THR A 116 -47.14 -10.79 46.34
C THR A 116 -47.93 -9.85 45.43
N ALA A 117 -49.08 -9.37 45.90
CA ALA A 117 -49.85 -8.36 45.18
C ALA A 117 -50.30 -7.27 46.14
N LEU A 118 -50.25 -6.01 45.70
CA LEU A 118 -50.63 -4.83 46.46
C LEU A 118 -51.66 -4.04 45.66
N ARG A 119 -52.61 -3.42 46.34
CA ARG A 119 -53.63 -2.55 45.75
C ARG A 119 -53.87 -1.32 46.60
N ALA A 120 -54.08 -0.17 45.95
CA ALA A 120 -54.64 1.03 46.56
C ALA A 120 -55.84 1.49 45.74
N LEU A 121 -56.98 1.72 46.40
CA LEU A 121 -58.16 2.33 45.80
C LEU A 121 -58.24 3.79 46.24
N TYR A 122 -58.36 4.68 45.28
CA TYR A 122 -58.66 6.09 45.51
C TYR A 122 -60.06 6.42 45.03
N ARG A 123 -60.76 7.28 45.77
CA ARG A 123 -62.08 7.79 45.42
C ARG A 123 -62.05 9.31 45.36
N ALA A 124 -62.56 9.85 44.26
CA ALA A 124 -62.76 11.28 44.08
C ALA A 124 -64.13 11.72 44.62
N ASP A 125 -64.28 13.01 44.93
CA ASP A 125 -65.55 13.59 45.37
C ASP A 125 -66.69 13.43 44.36
N ASP A 126 -66.37 13.32 43.06
CA ASP A 126 -67.34 13.07 42.00
C ASP A 126 -67.79 11.60 41.89
N GLY A 127 -67.29 10.73 42.79
CA GLY A 127 -67.58 9.30 42.81
C GLY A 127 -66.66 8.46 41.91
N SER A 128 -65.77 9.08 41.13
CA SER A 128 -64.80 8.35 40.31
C SER A 128 -63.83 7.56 41.18
N GLU A 129 -63.46 6.36 40.71
CA GLU A 129 -62.56 5.47 41.42
C GLU A 129 -61.31 5.19 40.60
N ILE A 130 -60.16 5.22 41.25
CA ILE A 130 -58.86 4.97 40.64
C ILE A 130 -58.18 3.86 41.43
N THR A 131 -57.89 2.74 40.77
CA THR A 131 -57.20 1.60 41.41
C THR A 131 -55.78 1.51 40.90
N LEU A 132 -54.83 1.43 41.84
CA LEU A 132 -53.42 1.13 41.58
C LEU A 132 -53.12 -0.28 42.05
N VAL A 133 -52.43 -1.09 41.25
CA VAL A 133 -52.02 -2.45 41.60
C VAL A 133 -50.58 -2.72 41.19
N SER A 134 -49.83 -3.35 42.09
CA SER A 134 -48.49 -3.88 41.85
C SER A 134 -48.46 -5.37 42.21
N MET A 135 -48.06 -6.22 41.27
CA MET A 135 -47.87 -7.65 41.47
C MET A 135 -46.41 -8.02 41.26
N PHE A 136 -45.87 -8.85 42.15
CA PHE A 136 -44.48 -9.25 42.22
C PHE A 136 -44.38 -10.75 42.43
N TRP A 137 -43.61 -11.46 41.60
CA TRP A 137 -43.43 -12.90 41.80
C TRP A 137 -42.05 -13.41 41.45
N ILE A 138 -41.68 -14.46 42.18
CA ILE A 138 -40.49 -15.27 41.98
C ILE A 138 -40.90 -16.71 41.68
N ARG A 139 -40.26 -17.33 40.70
CA ARG A 139 -40.60 -18.68 40.23
C ARG A 139 -39.76 -19.79 40.87
N GLN A 140 -38.64 -19.44 41.50
CA GLN A 140 -37.70 -20.40 42.08
C GLN A 140 -37.27 -19.95 43.48
N ALA A 141 -36.99 -20.92 44.35
CA ALA A 141 -36.35 -20.67 45.64
C ALA A 141 -34.94 -20.09 45.42
N GLY A 142 -34.51 -19.15 46.28
CA GLY A 142 -33.19 -18.50 46.16
C GLY A 142 -33.06 -17.41 45.09
N ALA A 143 -34.10 -17.17 44.27
CA ALA A 143 -34.11 -16.17 43.21
C ALA A 143 -33.79 -14.75 43.71
N SER A 144 -32.91 -14.02 43.01
CA SER A 144 -32.44 -12.68 43.42
C SER A 144 -33.36 -11.56 42.91
N MET A 145 -33.04 -10.29 43.22
CA MET A 145 -33.83 -9.13 42.77
C MET A 145 -33.92 -8.97 41.24
N THR A 146 -32.99 -9.57 40.48
CA THR A 146 -33.03 -9.60 39.01
C THR A 146 -34.07 -10.56 38.46
N ASP A 147 -34.40 -11.60 39.22
CA ASP A 147 -35.35 -12.65 38.83
C ASP A 147 -36.81 -12.28 39.16
N LEU A 148 -36.99 -11.18 39.89
CA LEU A 148 -38.30 -10.67 40.29
C LEU A 148 -39.07 -10.13 39.08
N LYS A 149 -40.16 -10.80 38.72
CA LYS A 149 -41.08 -10.33 37.69
C LYS A 149 -42.08 -9.35 38.29
N ARG A 150 -42.43 -8.32 37.52
CA ARG A 150 -43.26 -7.21 37.97
C ARG A 150 -44.38 -6.94 36.98
N PHE A 151 -45.59 -6.77 37.49
CA PHE A 151 -46.75 -6.38 36.71
C PHE A 151 -47.46 -5.24 37.43
N TYR A 152 -47.62 -4.12 36.75
CA TYR A 152 -48.33 -2.96 37.28
C TYR A 152 -49.62 -2.74 36.52
N LEU A 153 -50.63 -2.22 37.19
CA LEU A 153 -51.96 -1.99 36.63
C LEU A 153 -52.55 -0.71 37.22
N VAL A 154 -53.14 0.12 36.36
CA VAL A 154 -53.95 1.27 36.75
C VAL A 154 -55.34 1.09 36.15
N GLY A 155 -56.38 1.19 36.99
CA GLY A 155 -57.78 1.13 36.58
C GLY A 155 -58.51 2.42 36.89
N LYS A 156 -59.40 2.85 35.99
CA LYS A 156 -60.33 3.99 36.18
C LYS A 156 -61.67 3.56 36.81
N ARG A 157 -61.62 2.49 37.61
CA ARG A 157 -62.72 1.92 38.39
C ARG A 157 -62.15 1.12 39.55
N ASN A 158 -62.98 0.71 40.50
CA ASN A 158 -62.58 -0.30 41.48
C ASN A 158 -62.28 -1.64 40.80
N VAL A 159 -61.09 -2.18 41.06
CA VAL A 159 -60.66 -3.53 40.66
C VAL A 159 -60.34 -4.33 41.90
N SER A 160 -61.05 -5.43 42.13
CA SER A 160 -60.76 -6.33 43.26
C SER A 160 -59.45 -7.07 43.06
N LEU A 161 -58.60 -7.08 44.09
CA LEU A 161 -57.35 -7.82 44.08
C LEU A 161 -57.61 -9.34 44.04
N GLU A 162 -58.71 -9.81 44.61
CA GLU A 162 -59.11 -11.22 44.57
C GLU A 162 -59.35 -11.70 43.12
N VAL A 163 -60.06 -10.90 42.32
CA VAL A 163 -60.32 -11.22 40.90
C VAL A 163 -59.01 -11.27 40.12
N LEU A 164 -58.11 -10.31 40.32
CA LEU A 164 -56.80 -10.31 39.67
C LEU A 164 -55.95 -11.52 40.06
N LEU A 165 -56.00 -11.93 41.33
CA LEU A 165 -55.32 -13.14 41.82
C LEU A 165 -55.90 -14.42 41.21
N GLN A 166 -57.23 -14.51 41.02
CA GLN A 166 -57.86 -15.63 40.33
C GLN A 166 -57.47 -15.71 38.86
N GLN A 167 -57.44 -14.58 38.14
CA GLN A 167 -57.00 -14.52 36.74
C GLN A 167 -55.51 -14.82 36.58
N PHE A 168 -54.71 -14.52 37.61
CA PHE A 168 -53.28 -14.85 37.62
C PHE A 168 -53.01 -16.32 37.97
N GLY A 169 -53.79 -16.88 38.91
CA GLY A 169 -53.90 -18.29 39.33
C GLY A 169 -52.65 -19.15 39.09
N SER A 170 -52.57 -19.76 37.91
CA SER A 170 -51.50 -20.68 37.50
C SER A 170 -50.27 -19.97 36.91
N ASN A 171 -49.87 -18.81 37.45
CA ASN A 171 -48.73 -18.02 36.95
C ASN A 171 -48.89 -17.57 35.48
N ASN A 172 -50.14 -17.45 35.01
CA ASN A 172 -50.49 -17.20 33.62
C ASN A 172 -50.61 -15.70 33.35
N VAL A 173 -49.46 -15.04 33.19
CA VAL A 173 -49.37 -13.60 32.86
C VAL A 173 -50.15 -13.25 31.59
N ARG A 174 -50.25 -14.18 30.62
CA ARG A 174 -50.98 -13.93 29.36
C ARG A 174 -52.48 -13.79 29.60
N GLN A 175 -53.06 -14.66 30.44
CA GLN A 175 -54.47 -14.57 30.79
C GLN A 175 -54.78 -13.28 31.56
N LEU A 176 -53.92 -12.90 32.51
CA LEU A 176 -54.06 -11.63 33.22
C LEU A 176 -54.00 -10.43 32.28
N LYS A 177 -53.08 -10.43 31.31
CA LYS A 177 -52.99 -9.38 30.29
C LYS A 177 -54.25 -9.32 29.43
N GLN A 178 -54.72 -10.46 28.93
CA GLN A 178 -55.95 -10.52 28.14
C GLN A 178 -57.14 -9.95 28.90
N TYR A 179 -57.34 -10.36 30.16
CA TYR A 179 -58.40 -9.83 31.02
C TYR A 179 -58.32 -8.30 31.18
N VAL A 180 -57.10 -7.75 31.31
CA VAL A 180 -56.91 -6.30 31.38
C VAL A 180 -57.18 -5.62 30.04
N ASP A 181 -56.71 -6.20 28.94
CA ASP A 181 -56.84 -5.63 27.60
C ASP A 181 -58.30 -5.68 27.09
N ASP A 182 -59.10 -6.62 27.58
CA ASP A 182 -60.54 -6.72 27.31
C ASP A 182 -61.37 -5.62 28.01
N ASP A 183 -60.79 -4.92 29.00
CA ASP A 183 -61.45 -3.83 29.73
C ASP A 183 -60.81 -2.46 29.40
N PRO A 184 -61.50 -1.56 28.69
CA PRO A 184 -60.96 -0.27 28.27
C PRO A 184 -60.67 0.69 29.44
N MET A 185 -61.19 0.42 30.65
CA MET A 185 -60.92 1.20 31.84
C MET A 185 -59.62 0.80 32.55
N LEU A 186 -58.99 -0.29 32.12
CA LEU A 186 -57.78 -0.84 32.71
C LEU A 186 -56.57 -0.65 31.79
N LYS A 187 -55.40 -0.46 32.39
CA LYS A 187 -54.14 -0.36 31.65
C LYS A 187 -53.01 -1.02 32.42
N HIS A 188 -52.37 -2.01 31.81
CA HIS A 188 -51.22 -2.69 32.39
C HIS A 188 -49.88 -2.11 31.92
N PHE A 189 -48.84 -2.30 32.73
CA PHE A 189 -47.47 -1.93 32.43
C PHE A 189 -46.54 -3.06 32.86
N ASP A 190 -45.88 -3.68 31.89
CA ASP A 190 -45.01 -4.83 32.12
C ASP A 190 -43.58 -4.36 32.40
N ASN A 191 -43.05 -4.69 33.59
CA ASN A 191 -41.72 -4.33 34.07
C ASN A 191 -41.30 -2.84 33.97
N SER A 192 -42.18 -1.92 33.56
CA SER A 192 -41.91 -0.49 33.43
C SER A 192 -42.64 0.30 34.51
N PHE A 193 -41.95 0.54 35.63
CA PHE A 193 -42.49 1.41 36.67
C PHE A 193 -42.60 2.86 36.19
N SER A 194 -41.69 3.35 35.33
CA SER A 194 -41.72 4.76 34.88
C SER A 194 -42.99 5.08 34.11
N ALA A 195 -43.43 4.18 33.21
CA ALA A 195 -44.67 4.37 32.45
C ALA A 195 -45.92 4.25 33.34
N TYR A 196 -45.90 3.32 34.29
CA TYR A 196 -46.93 3.20 35.32
C TYR A 196 -47.03 4.48 36.17
N GLN A 197 -45.89 5.02 36.60
CA GLN A 197 -45.77 6.25 37.37
C GLN A 197 -46.34 7.44 36.63
N GLU A 198 -45.88 7.68 35.40
CA GLU A 198 -46.39 8.76 34.56
C GLU A 198 -47.92 8.69 34.40
N TYR A 199 -48.46 7.48 34.21
CA TYR A 199 -49.89 7.29 34.01
C TYR A 199 -50.71 7.52 35.28
N PHE A 200 -50.31 6.97 36.44
CA PHE A 200 -51.06 7.21 37.68
C PHE A 200 -50.90 8.64 38.17
N THR A 201 -49.72 9.25 38.03
CA THR A 201 -49.45 10.65 38.41
C THR A 201 -50.39 11.58 37.65
N ARG A 202 -50.58 11.34 36.34
CA ARG A 202 -51.54 12.09 35.52
C ARG A 202 -52.99 11.88 35.97
N LEU A 203 -53.37 10.66 36.31
CA LEU A 203 -54.75 10.31 36.69
C LEU A 203 -55.12 10.84 38.09
N LEU A 204 -54.19 10.77 39.03
CA LEU A 204 -54.31 11.33 40.39
C LEU A 204 -54.03 12.85 40.44
N ARG A 205 -53.81 13.50 39.30
CA ARG A 205 -53.54 14.95 39.18
C ARG A 205 -52.36 15.42 40.04
N MET A 206 -51.33 14.58 40.15
CA MET A 206 -50.07 14.93 40.81
C MET A 206 -49.21 15.77 39.85
N GLU A 207 -49.13 17.09 40.06
CA GLU A 207 -48.36 17.97 39.19
C GLU A 207 -46.84 17.76 39.34
N ASN A 208 -46.38 17.48 40.56
CA ASN A 208 -44.97 17.22 40.86
C ASN A 208 -44.69 15.71 40.84
N SER A 209 -43.79 15.25 39.95
CA SER A 209 -43.37 13.85 39.84
C SER A 209 -42.69 13.30 41.10
N ASN A 210 -42.17 14.18 41.96
CA ASN A 210 -41.53 13.83 43.23
C ASN A 210 -42.52 13.72 44.40
N ALA A 211 -43.83 13.95 44.18
CA ALA A 211 -44.85 13.87 45.24
C ALA A 211 -44.87 12.51 45.99
N PRO A 212 -44.72 11.34 45.33
CA PRO A 212 -44.56 10.05 46.03
C PRO A 212 -43.36 9.99 46.99
N ALA A 213 -42.23 10.58 46.59
CA ALA A 213 -41.01 10.60 47.40
C ALA A 213 -41.14 11.58 48.58
N LEU A 214 -41.83 12.71 48.39
CA LEU A 214 -42.21 13.63 49.47
C LEU A 214 -43.05 12.93 50.53
N LEU A 215 -44.10 12.21 50.10
CA LEU A 215 -44.99 11.48 51.00
C LEU A 215 -44.22 10.44 51.83
N GLN A 216 -43.32 9.70 51.20
CA GLN A 216 -42.46 8.74 51.88
C GLN A 216 -41.59 9.38 52.96
N ARG A 217 -41.02 10.56 52.70
CA ARG A 217 -40.19 11.27 53.68
C ARG A 217 -41.01 11.89 54.81
N ALA A 218 -42.21 12.39 54.51
CA ALA A 218 -43.14 12.92 55.51
C ALA A 218 -43.61 11.83 56.49
N LEU A 219 -43.96 10.63 55.99
CA LEU A 219 -44.37 9.48 56.80
C LEU A 219 -43.27 8.98 57.74
N GLY A 220 -42.01 9.20 57.39
CA GLY A 220 -40.87 8.79 58.19
C GLY A 220 -40.69 9.57 59.51
N LEU A 221 -41.38 10.71 59.69
CA LEU A 221 -41.23 11.63 60.83
C LEU A 221 -39.76 11.80 61.26
N LYS A 222 -38.83 11.78 60.30
CA LYS A 222 -37.43 12.03 60.60
C LYS A 222 -37.32 13.51 60.97
N LYS A 223 -36.52 13.81 61.99
CA LYS A 223 -36.09 15.18 62.30
C LYS A 223 -35.67 15.82 60.96
N ILE A 224 -36.35 16.90 60.57
CA ILE A 224 -36.00 17.63 59.35
C ILE A 224 -34.68 18.32 59.67
N ASP A 225 -33.57 17.67 59.35
CA ASP A 225 -32.23 18.17 59.69
C ASP A 225 -31.93 19.47 58.91
N ASP A 226 -32.46 19.60 57.68
CA ASP A 226 -32.39 20.82 56.87
C ASP A 226 -33.68 21.00 56.04
N LEU A 227 -34.49 21.98 56.44
CA LEU A 227 -35.73 22.35 55.75
C LEU A 227 -35.44 22.93 54.35
N THR A 228 -34.31 23.60 54.19
CA THR A 228 -33.93 24.25 52.93
C THR A 228 -33.63 23.20 51.86
N ALA A 229 -32.83 22.18 52.21
CA ALA A 229 -32.55 21.06 51.32
C ALA A 229 -33.83 20.30 50.96
N LEU A 230 -34.71 20.05 51.94
CA LEU A 230 -36.00 19.39 51.70
C LEU A 230 -36.85 20.14 50.66
N ILE A 231 -37.01 21.47 50.83
CA ILE A 231 -37.79 22.29 49.90
C ILE A 231 -37.12 22.33 48.52
N ARG A 232 -35.81 22.52 48.44
CA ARG A 232 -35.08 22.64 47.17
C ARG A 232 -35.03 21.33 46.36
N GLU A 233 -34.91 20.19 47.02
CA GLU A 233 -34.80 18.90 46.32
C GLU A 233 -36.16 18.31 45.96
N LEU A 234 -37.17 18.51 46.81
CA LEU A 234 -38.41 17.76 46.70
C LEU A 234 -39.63 18.61 46.33
N VAL A 235 -39.66 19.89 46.71
CA VAL A 235 -40.79 20.80 46.44
C VAL A 235 -40.53 21.63 45.17
N LEU A 236 -39.33 22.19 45.04
CA LEU A 236 -38.95 22.99 43.88
C LEU A 236 -38.50 22.08 42.74
N GLU A 237 -38.97 22.37 41.54
CA GLU A 237 -38.44 21.74 40.33
C GLU A 237 -36.99 22.19 40.10
N PRO A 238 -36.05 21.27 39.82
CA PRO A 238 -34.68 21.65 39.50
C PRO A 238 -34.65 22.49 38.23
N SER A 239 -34.00 23.66 38.29
CA SER A 239 -33.85 24.55 37.14
C SER A 239 -32.93 23.92 36.08
N LYS A 240 -33.48 23.66 34.89
CA LYS A 240 -32.74 23.14 33.73
C LYS A 240 -31.93 24.20 32.98
N VAL A 241 -31.90 25.44 33.46
CA VAL A 241 -31.28 26.58 32.74
C VAL A 241 -29.78 26.36 32.52
N ARG A 242 -29.07 25.77 33.49
CA ARG A 242 -27.64 25.45 33.32
C ARG A 242 -27.38 24.38 32.26
N ASP A 243 -28.21 23.34 32.23
CA ASP A 243 -28.08 22.26 31.26
C ASP A 243 -28.38 22.77 29.85
N LEU A 244 -29.41 23.61 29.70
CA LEU A 244 -29.75 24.27 28.43
C LEU A 244 -28.62 25.19 27.97
N ALA A 245 -28.05 26.02 28.86
CA ALA A 245 -26.93 26.88 28.52
C ALA A 245 -25.69 26.07 28.08
N THR A 246 -25.41 24.96 28.76
CA THR A 246 -24.32 24.05 28.39
C THR A 246 -24.56 23.42 27.01
N GLY A 247 -25.81 23.06 26.71
CA GLY A 247 -26.20 22.56 25.38
C GLY A 247 -25.94 23.58 24.27
N VAL A 248 -26.35 24.83 24.47
CA VAL A 248 -26.14 25.92 23.50
C VAL A 248 -24.65 26.19 23.25
N VAL A 249 -23.83 26.19 24.29
CA VAL A 249 -22.36 26.35 24.14
C VAL A 249 -21.78 25.23 23.28
N LYS A 250 -22.20 23.98 23.55
CA LYS A 250 -21.74 22.82 22.78
C LYS A 250 -22.16 22.91 21.30
N GLU A 251 -23.40 23.31 21.02
CA GLU A 251 -23.86 23.51 19.63
C GLU A 251 -23.05 24.59 18.91
N PHE A 252 -22.61 25.63 19.61
CA PHE A 252 -21.75 26.67 19.05
C PHE A 252 -20.32 26.16 18.77
N ASP A 253 -19.76 25.35 19.66
CA ASP A 253 -18.46 24.70 19.45
C ASP A 253 -18.50 23.77 18.22
N ASP A 254 -19.57 22.98 18.08
CA ASP A 254 -19.79 22.11 16.92
C ASP A 254 -19.88 22.92 15.62
N LEU A 255 -20.55 24.08 15.64
CA LEU A 255 -20.66 24.98 14.49
C LEU A 255 -19.30 25.57 14.08
N ILE A 256 -18.48 25.97 15.06
CA ILE A 256 -17.13 26.47 14.80
C ILE A 256 -16.26 25.38 14.17
N ALA A 257 -16.34 24.15 14.66
CA ALA A 257 -15.58 23.03 14.10
C ALA A 257 -15.92 22.81 12.62
N VAL A 258 -17.21 22.76 12.27
CA VAL A 258 -17.68 22.62 10.89
C VAL A 258 -17.22 23.79 10.01
N HIS A 259 -17.25 25.01 10.53
CA HIS A 259 -16.76 26.18 9.81
C HIS A 259 -15.26 26.08 9.49
N ASN A 260 -14.45 25.68 10.47
CA ASN A 260 -13.00 25.51 10.30
C ASN A 260 -12.67 24.39 9.30
N GLU A 261 -13.42 23.29 9.30
CA GLU A 261 -13.28 22.22 8.29
C GLU A 261 -13.59 22.73 6.88
N LEU A 262 -14.68 23.50 6.74
CA LEU A 262 -15.07 24.07 5.46
C LEU A 262 -14.03 25.05 4.92
N ASP A 263 -13.45 25.89 5.78
CA ASP A 263 -12.39 26.81 5.39
C ASP A 263 -11.09 26.07 5.03
N THR A 264 -10.76 24.99 5.75
CA THR A 264 -9.64 24.11 5.39
C THR A 264 -9.85 23.48 4.02
N ALA A 265 -11.05 22.97 3.74
CA ALA A 265 -11.40 22.37 2.45
C ALA A 265 -11.33 23.40 1.29
N LYS A 266 -11.76 24.64 1.52
CA LYS A 266 -11.61 25.72 0.54
C LYS A 266 -10.14 26.00 0.23
N GLN A 267 -9.29 26.12 1.26
CA GLN A 267 -7.85 26.32 1.08
C GLN A 267 -7.21 25.16 0.31
N GLN A 268 -7.56 23.91 0.63
CA GLN A 268 -7.09 22.74 -0.10
C GLN A 268 -7.50 22.79 -1.57
N LYS A 269 -8.75 23.14 -1.87
CA LYS A 269 -9.23 23.29 -3.26
C LYS A 269 -8.46 24.38 -4.00
N GLU A 270 -8.20 25.51 -3.36
CA GLU A 270 -7.47 26.63 -3.96
C GLU A 270 -6.01 26.24 -4.26
N VAL A 271 -5.32 25.59 -3.33
CA VAL A 271 -3.96 25.06 -3.54
C VAL A 271 -3.93 24.00 -4.65
N LEU A 272 -4.92 23.12 -4.72
CA LEU A 272 -4.98 22.06 -5.75
C LEU A 272 -5.49 22.55 -7.11
N SER A 273 -5.99 23.78 -7.21
CA SER A 273 -6.59 24.31 -8.45
C SER A 273 -5.60 24.39 -9.62
N ILE A 274 -4.29 24.52 -9.35
CA ILE A 274 -3.22 24.57 -10.35
C ILE A 274 -2.82 23.20 -10.89
N MET A 275 -3.16 22.12 -10.18
CA MET A 275 -2.68 20.77 -10.49
C MET A 275 -3.18 20.23 -11.84
N PRO A 276 -4.44 20.48 -12.27
CA PRO A 276 -4.90 20.08 -13.60
C PRO A 276 -4.12 20.73 -14.75
N ASP A 277 -3.75 22.01 -14.63
CA ASP A 277 -2.95 22.70 -15.64
C ASP A 277 -1.52 22.15 -15.70
N HIS A 278 -0.91 21.86 -14.54
CA HIS A 278 0.37 21.15 -14.49
C HIS A 278 0.29 19.75 -15.10
N ASN A 279 -0.79 19.00 -14.87
CA ASN A 279 -0.98 17.68 -15.48
C ASN A 279 -1.12 17.79 -16.99
N ARG A 280 -1.87 18.78 -17.50
CA ARG A 280 -2.00 19.02 -18.95
C ARG A 280 -0.64 19.36 -19.59
N ASN A 281 0.17 20.19 -18.93
CA ASN A 281 1.51 20.52 -19.42
C ASN A 281 2.44 19.29 -19.38
N TYR A 282 2.32 18.46 -18.36
CA TYR A 282 3.06 17.20 -18.25
C TYR A 282 2.70 16.24 -19.38
N GLU A 283 1.40 16.01 -19.62
CA GLU A 283 0.90 15.16 -20.71
C GLU A 283 1.38 15.66 -22.08
N SER A 284 1.27 16.97 -22.34
CA SER A 284 1.79 17.59 -23.58
C SER A 284 3.29 17.37 -23.77
N SER A 285 4.07 17.54 -22.70
CA SER A 285 5.53 17.31 -22.75
C SER A 285 5.87 15.84 -23.02
N LEU A 286 5.05 14.92 -22.52
CA LEU A 286 5.22 13.48 -22.69
C LEU A 286 4.88 13.04 -24.11
N GLU A 287 3.84 13.65 -24.71
CA GLU A 287 3.51 13.47 -26.13
C GLU A 287 4.62 14.01 -27.04
N GLU A 288 5.13 15.22 -26.78
CA GLU A 288 6.26 15.81 -27.51
C GLU A 288 7.51 14.92 -27.43
N GLN A 289 7.82 14.42 -26.23
CA GLN A 289 8.93 13.48 -26.04
C GLN A 289 8.72 12.18 -26.84
N GLY A 290 7.49 11.67 -26.86
CA GLY A 290 7.11 10.50 -27.66
C GLY A 290 7.32 10.71 -29.16
N GLN A 291 6.91 11.87 -29.68
CA GLN A 291 7.13 12.25 -31.08
C GLN A 291 8.63 12.32 -31.41
N VAL A 292 9.41 13.07 -30.63
CA VAL A 292 10.85 13.23 -30.86
C VAL A 292 11.58 11.89 -30.81
N ASN A 293 11.22 11.00 -29.87
CA ASN A 293 11.79 9.66 -29.80
C ASN A 293 11.44 8.80 -31.03
N SER A 294 10.21 8.91 -31.54
CA SER A 294 9.79 8.20 -32.74
C SER A 294 10.52 8.68 -34.00
N GLU A 295 10.72 10.00 -34.12
CA GLU A 295 11.51 10.61 -35.19
C GLU A 295 12.97 10.16 -35.12
N ALA A 296 13.57 10.19 -33.92
CA ALA A 296 14.94 9.74 -33.69
C ALA A 296 15.13 8.25 -34.02
N ALA A 297 14.16 7.40 -33.69
CA ALA A 297 14.19 5.98 -34.05
C ALA A 297 14.11 5.77 -35.58
N GLY A 298 13.38 6.64 -36.29
CA GLY A 298 13.29 6.64 -37.75
C GLY A 298 14.57 7.06 -38.49
N LEU A 299 15.45 7.85 -37.84
CA LEU A 299 16.69 8.35 -38.47
C LEU A 299 17.59 7.22 -38.97
N ALA A 300 17.73 6.13 -38.22
CA ALA A 300 18.59 5.01 -38.61
C ALA A 300 18.12 4.37 -39.93
N ALA A 301 16.80 4.18 -40.09
CA ALA A 301 16.21 3.66 -41.31
C ALA A 301 16.39 4.64 -42.47
N PHE A 302 16.13 5.94 -42.25
CA PHE A 302 16.33 6.99 -43.25
C PHE A 302 17.78 7.08 -43.74
N PHE A 303 18.76 7.12 -42.83
CA PHE A 303 20.17 7.11 -43.19
C PHE A 303 20.59 5.81 -43.88
N GLY A 304 20.00 4.67 -43.49
CA GLY A 304 20.19 3.39 -44.18
C GLY A 304 19.70 3.44 -45.63
N GLU A 305 18.53 4.03 -45.88
CA GLU A 305 17.97 4.20 -47.23
C GLU A 305 18.81 5.15 -48.08
N GLN A 306 19.20 6.31 -47.54
CA GLN A 306 20.09 7.25 -48.23
C GLN A 306 21.47 6.62 -48.51
N GLY A 307 22.02 5.89 -47.55
CA GLY A 307 23.26 5.14 -47.69
C GLY A 307 23.17 4.10 -48.80
N ASN A 308 22.13 3.27 -48.79
CA ASN A 308 21.89 2.26 -49.82
C ASN A 308 21.78 2.90 -51.22
N ARG A 309 21.06 4.01 -51.33
CA ARG A 309 20.95 4.77 -52.59
C ARG A 309 22.31 5.27 -53.07
N LEU A 310 23.09 5.91 -52.21
CA LEU A 310 24.40 6.48 -52.58
C LEU A 310 25.42 5.39 -52.91
N TRP A 311 25.46 4.30 -52.14
CA TRP A 311 26.30 3.14 -52.44
C TRP A 311 25.89 2.45 -53.73
N GLY A 312 24.59 2.32 -54.00
CA GLY A 312 24.08 1.82 -55.29
C GLY A 312 24.59 2.65 -56.46
N LEU A 313 24.46 3.98 -56.40
CA LEU A 313 25.00 4.88 -57.44
C LEU A 313 26.51 4.73 -57.61
N ARG A 314 27.26 4.54 -56.51
CA ARG A 314 28.71 4.34 -56.57
C ARG A 314 29.08 2.98 -57.17
N CYS A 315 28.33 1.93 -56.87
CA CYS A 315 28.49 0.62 -57.49
C CYS A 315 28.25 0.71 -59.00
N GLU A 316 27.16 1.34 -59.43
CA GLU A 316 26.87 1.52 -60.87
C GLU A 316 27.98 2.29 -61.62
N ASP A 317 28.59 3.28 -60.97
CA ASP A 317 29.72 4.05 -61.53
C ASP A 317 31.01 3.23 -61.61
N LEU A 318 31.28 2.42 -60.58
CA LEU A 318 32.42 1.50 -60.56
C LEU A 318 32.24 0.35 -61.56
N ASP A 319 31.04 -0.19 -61.70
CA ASP A 319 30.73 -1.23 -62.69
C ASP A 319 30.94 -0.69 -64.11
N ARG A 320 30.46 0.53 -64.40
CA ARG A 320 30.75 1.21 -65.68
C ARG A 320 32.25 1.38 -65.91
N SER A 321 32.99 1.82 -64.89
CA SER A 321 34.45 1.97 -64.99
C SER A 321 35.15 0.63 -65.23
N LEU A 322 34.69 -0.44 -64.58
CA LEU A 322 35.21 -1.79 -64.79
C LEU A 322 34.93 -2.31 -66.19
N ASP A 323 33.72 -2.08 -66.72
CA ASP A 323 33.35 -2.42 -68.08
C ASP A 323 34.23 -1.69 -69.11
N ASP A 324 34.45 -0.38 -68.91
CA ASP A 324 35.34 0.44 -69.73
C ASP A 324 36.78 -0.11 -69.69
N LEU A 325 37.35 -0.33 -68.50
CA LEU A 325 38.70 -0.89 -68.36
C LEU A 325 38.81 -2.30 -68.96
N THR A 326 37.77 -3.12 -68.83
CA THR A 326 37.73 -4.47 -69.40
C THR A 326 37.70 -4.41 -70.92
N SER A 327 36.94 -3.48 -71.49
CA SER A 327 36.88 -3.25 -72.93
C SER A 327 38.22 -2.74 -73.47
N ASP A 328 38.87 -1.83 -72.74
CA ASP A 328 40.21 -1.32 -73.08
C ASP A 328 41.27 -2.41 -72.95
N GLY A 329 41.19 -3.24 -71.91
CA GLY A 329 42.07 -4.39 -71.74
C GLY A 329 41.97 -5.38 -72.91
N LYS A 330 40.74 -5.69 -73.36
CA LYS A 330 40.50 -6.51 -74.56
C LYS A 330 41.08 -5.86 -75.82
N ARG A 331 40.84 -4.56 -76.01
CA ARG A 331 41.36 -3.80 -77.15
C ARG A 331 42.89 -3.78 -77.18
N LEU A 332 43.53 -3.58 -76.04
CA LEU A 332 44.99 -3.59 -75.92
C LEU A 332 45.56 -4.99 -76.17
N ALA A 333 44.93 -6.04 -75.65
CA ALA A 333 45.34 -7.42 -75.90
C ALA A 333 45.25 -7.76 -77.41
N GLU A 334 44.19 -7.33 -78.08
CA GLU A 334 44.05 -7.48 -79.54
C GLU A 334 45.14 -6.74 -80.30
N LEU A 335 45.45 -5.48 -79.90
CA LEU A 335 46.54 -4.70 -80.50
C LEU A 335 47.92 -5.32 -80.29
N VAL A 336 48.17 -5.93 -79.12
CA VAL A 336 49.40 -6.68 -78.86
C VAL A 336 49.49 -7.87 -79.80
N SER A 337 48.44 -8.70 -79.88
CA SER A 337 48.37 -9.85 -80.78
C SER A 337 48.63 -9.45 -82.23
N GLN A 338 47.96 -8.38 -82.72
CA GLN A 338 48.15 -7.86 -84.08
C GLN A 338 49.58 -7.37 -84.32
N ASN A 339 50.20 -6.69 -83.34
CA ASN A 339 51.57 -6.24 -83.46
C ASN A 339 52.58 -7.40 -83.42
N GLU A 340 52.35 -8.42 -82.59
CA GLU A 340 53.15 -9.64 -82.58
C GLU A 340 53.09 -10.35 -83.94
N GLU A 341 51.89 -10.53 -84.50
CA GLU A 341 51.72 -11.06 -85.86
C GLU A 341 52.43 -10.20 -86.91
N ARG A 342 52.37 -8.87 -86.77
CA ARG A 342 53.04 -7.93 -87.68
C ARG A 342 54.56 -7.99 -87.56
N VAL A 343 55.09 -8.12 -86.36
CA VAL A 343 56.54 -8.34 -86.11
C VAL A 343 56.97 -9.64 -86.75
N THR A 344 56.26 -10.74 -86.53
CA THR A 344 56.56 -12.04 -87.14
C THR A 344 56.49 -11.97 -88.67
N SER A 345 55.50 -11.27 -89.22
CA SER A 345 55.37 -11.06 -90.67
C SER A 345 56.52 -10.22 -91.25
N LEU A 346 56.90 -9.13 -90.58
CA LEU A 346 58.02 -8.28 -90.98
C LEU A 346 59.37 -9.01 -90.84
N LEU A 347 59.54 -9.84 -89.81
CA LEU A 347 60.72 -10.70 -89.64
C LEU A 347 60.82 -11.69 -90.80
N HIS A 348 59.71 -12.35 -91.17
CA HIS A 348 59.66 -13.22 -92.34
C HIS A 348 59.97 -12.47 -93.65
N ALA A 349 59.43 -11.26 -93.83
CA ALA A 349 59.74 -10.42 -94.99
C ALA A 349 61.21 -10.00 -95.05
N TYR A 350 61.81 -9.64 -93.90
CA TYR A 350 63.24 -9.32 -93.78
C TYR A 350 64.10 -10.53 -94.15
N GLN A 351 63.77 -11.72 -93.65
CA GLN A 351 64.47 -12.97 -94.01
C GLN A 351 64.39 -13.24 -95.53
N GLN A 352 63.21 -13.10 -96.14
CA GLN A 352 63.02 -13.33 -97.58
C GLN A 352 63.71 -12.29 -98.47
N GLN A 353 63.80 -11.03 -98.05
CA GLN A 353 64.43 -9.95 -98.83
C GLN A 353 65.96 -9.90 -98.69
N GLY A 354 66.58 -10.88 -98.03
CA GLY A 354 68.04 -11.01 -97.97
C GLY A 354 68.66 -10.73 -96.61
N GLY A 355 67.86 -10.60 -95.54
CA GLY A 355 68.34 -10.57 -94.16
C GLY A 355 69.14 -11.81 -93.79
N ASP A 356 68.71 -12.99 -94.26
CA ASP A 356 69.43 -14.26 -94.06
C ASP A 356 70.81 -14.26 -94.75
N ARG A 357 70.91 -13.56 -95.89
CA ARG A 357 72.14 -13.37 -96.65
C ARG A 357 73.06 -12.31 -96.01
N LEU A 358 72.49 -11.30 -95.35
CA LEU A 358 73.20 -10.29 -94.58
C LEU A 358 73.76 -10.85 -93.27
N ASP A 359 73.01 -11.70 -92.57
CA ASP A 359 73.48 -12.40 -91.38
C ASP A 359 74.56 -13.44 -91.72
N SER A 360 74.44 -14.14 -92.86
CA SER A 360 75.50 -15.01 -93.35
C SER A 360 76.75 -14.22 -93.75
N LEU A 361 76.60 -13.09 -94.45
CA LEU A 361 77.71 -12.21 -94.81
C LEU A 361 78.39 -11.59 -93.59
N ARG A 362 77.64 -11.19 -92.55
CA ARG A 362 78.23 -10.71 -91.29
C ARG A 362 79.07 -11.78 -90.61
N ARG A 363 78.58 -13.02 -90.55
CA ARG A 363 79.36 -14.14 -90.01
C ARG A 363 80.60 -14.43 -90.84
N GLU A 364 80.49 -14.40 -92.18
CA GLU A 364 81.63 -14.56 -93.08
C GLU A 364 82.67 -13.44 -92.93
N VAL A 365 82.24 -12.20 -92.72
CA VAL A 365 83.14 -11.06 -92.43
C VAL A 365 83.86 -11.25 -91.09
N GLU A 366 83.15 -11.62 -90.03
CA GLU A 366 83.77 -11.91 -88.73
C GLU A 366 84.77 -13.07 -88.79
N ASP A 367 84.46 -14.12 -89.56
CA ASP A 367 85.38 -15.25 -89.78
C ASP A 367 86.59 -14.82 -90.63
N ALA A 368 86.39 -14.01 -91.66
CA ALA A 368 87.46 -13.50 -92.53
C ALA A 368 88.40 -12.53 -91.79
N GLU A 369 87.87 -11.65 -90.93
CA GLU A 369 88.66 -10.75 -90.08
C GLU A 369 89.51 -11.53 -89.07
N ARG A 370 88.95 -12.58 -88.44
CA ARG A 370 89.72 -13.50 -87.59
C ARG A 370 90.83 -14.21 -88.37
N GLY A 371 90.56 -14.65 -89.60
CA GLY A 371 91.56 -15.26 -90.48
C GLY A 371 92.69 -14.32 -90.88
N PHE A 372 92.35 -13.07 -91.24
CA PHE A 372 93.31 -12.03 -91.58
C PHE A 372 94.26 -11.71 -90.42
N GLN A 373 93.71 -11.50 -89.22
CA GLN A 373 94.53 -11.18 -88.05
C GLN A 373 95.52 -12.30 -87.71
N THR A 374 95.10 -13.56 -87.83
CA THR A 374 95.94 -14.72 -87.59
C THR A 374 97.09 -14.81 -88.60
N THR A 375 96.82 -14.52 -89.87
CA THR A 375 97.81 -14.60 -90.95
C THR A 375 98.82 -13.45 -90.85
N THR A 376 98.36 -12.24 -90.52
CA THR A 376 99.22 -11.06 -90.32
C THR A 376 100.17 -11.25 -89.13
N ASN A 377 99.70 -11.81 -88.01
CA ASN A 377 100.56 -12.09 -86.87
C ASN A 377 101.63 -13.13 -87.21
N LYS A 378 101.28 -14.22 -87.90
CA LYS A 378 102.26 -15.24 -88.34
C LYS A 378 103.29 -14.68 -89.32
N ALA A 379 102.86 -13.81 -90.24
CA ALA A 379 103.76 -13.15 -91.19
C ALA A 379 104.73 -12.19 -90.48
N HIS A 380 104.23 -11.42 -89.51
CA HIS A 380 105.04 -10.53 -88.68
C HIS A 380 106.08 -11.31 -87.85
N ASP A 381 105.68 -12.40 -87.20
CA ASP A 381 106.59 -13.25 -86.41
C ASP A 381 107.69 -13.85 -87.31
N TYR A 382 107.32 -14.34 -88.49
CA TYR A 382 108.29 -14.85 -89.47
C TYR A 382 109.29 -13.76 -89.92
N GLN A 383 108.80 -12.55 -90.24
CA GLN A 383 109.69 -11.46 -90.65
C GLN A 383 110.63 -11.02 -89.54
N LYS A 384 110.15 -10.99 -88.30
CA LYS A 384 110.96 -10.71 -87.12
C LYS A 384 112.06 -11.76 -86.96
N ASP A 385 111.73 -13.04 -87.03
CA ASP A 385 112.70 -14.13 -86.94
C ASP A 385 113.74 -14.04 -88.07
N THR A 386 113.32 -13.73 -89.32
CA THR A 386 114.27 -13.55 -90.42
C THR A 386 115.17 -12.34 -90.26
N ARG A 387 114.66 -11.24 -89.69
CA ARG A 387 115.45 -10.03 -89.39
C ARG A 387 116.52 -10.32 -88.34
N ASP A 388 116.13 -10.97 -87.25
CA ASP A 388 117.05 -11.30 -86.15
C ASP A 388 118.14 -12.29 -86.61
N LEU A 389 117.83 -13.14 -87.60
CA LEU A 389 118.78 -14.07 -88.23
C LEU A 389 119.58 -13.48 -89.39
N GLY A 390 119.36 -12.20 -89.76
CA GLY A 390 120.04 -11.56 -90.90
C GLY A 390 119.68 -12.14 -92.27
N LEU A 391 118.54 -12.83 -92.37
CA LEU A 391 118.00 -13.45 -93.58
C LEU A 391 117.06 -12.49 -94.32
N ALA A 392 116.74 -12.79 -95.58
CA ALA A 392 115.93 -11.90 -96.41
C ALA A 392 114.47 -11.80 -95.90
N GLU A 393 114.04 -10.62 -95.45
CA GLU A 393 112.71 -10.38 -94.85
C GLU A 393 111.53 -10.41 -95.84
N THR A 394 111.79 -10.62 -97.13
CA THR A 394 110.75 -10.59 -98.17
C THR A 394 109.86 -11.83 -98.08
N LEU A 395 108.56 -11.63 -97.85
CA LEU A 395 107.54 -12.69 -97.80
C LEU A 395 107.19 -13.23 -99.20
N THR A 396 108.16 -13.83 -99.89
CA THR A 396 107.95 -14.53 -101.16
C THR A 396 108.33 -16.01 -101.03
N ALA A 397 107.63 -16.90 -101.74
CA ALA A 397 107.83 -18.34 -101.62
C ALA A 397 109.23 -18.83 -102.03
N SER A 398 109.96 -18.06 -102.84
CA SER A 398 111.39 -18.29 -103.13
C SER A 398 112.25 -17.90 -101.94
N ALA A 399 112.09 -16.67 -101.43
CA ALA A 399 112.88 -16.17 -100.30
C ALA A 399 112.70 -17.02 -99.03
N VAL A 400 111.49 -17.49 -98.74
CA VAL A 400 111.25 -18.39 -97.60
C VAL A 400 112.02 -19.71 -97.75
N ARG A 401 112.05 -20.29 -98.97
CA ARG A 401 112.81 -21.53 -99.24
C ARG A 401 114.32 -21.31 -99.13
N ASP A 402 114.81 -20.18 -99.64
CA ASP A 402 116.23 -19.84 -99.58
C ASP A 402 116.67 -19.55 -98.13
N ASN A 403 115.84 -18.83 -97.35
CA ASN A 403 116.06 -18.61 -95.92
C ASN A 403 116.10 -19.92 -95.14
N ILE A 404 115.22 -20.89 -95.45
CA ILE A 404 115.25 -22.22 -94.83
C ILE A 404 116.55 -22.96 -95.17
N ALA A 405 117.05 -22.84 -96.41
CA ALA A 405 118.30 -23.47 -96.82
C ALA A 405 119.52 -22.83 -96.13
N SER A 406 119.58 -21.51 -96.05
CA SER A 406 120.65 -20.78 -95.35
C SER A 406 120.61 -21.01 -93.84
N ALA A 407 119.44 -20.98 -93.22
CA ALA A 407 119.29 -21.29 -91.79
C ALA A 407 119.78 -22.71 -91.47
N LYS A 408 119.50 -23.69 -92.34
CA LYS A 408 120.01 -25.06 -92.20
C LYS A 408 121.54 -25.15 -92.34
N ALA A 409 122.15 -24.36 -93.22
CA ALA A 409 123.61 -24.34 -93.39
C ALA A 409 124.32 -23.76 -92.15
N VAL A 410 123.81 -22.66 -91.58
CA VAL A 410 124.35 -22.05 -90.36
C VAL A 410 124.16 -22.97 -89.14
N LEU A 411 123.06 -23.73 -89.09
CA LEU A 411 122.80 -24.71 -88.02
C LEU A 411 123.81 -25.85 -87.94
N VAL A 412 124.49 -26.20 -89.05
CA VAL A 412 125.51 -27.26 -89.08
C VAL A 412 126.86 -26.77 -88.55
N ASP A 413 127.18 -25.48 -88.70
CA ASP A 413 128.46 -24.86 -88.31
C ASP A 413 128.42 -24.21 -86.90
N LEU A 414 127.21 -24.06 -86.34
CA LEU A 414 126.94 -23.46 -85.03
C LEU A 414 127.69 -24.11 -83.84
N PRO A 415 127.84 -25.45 -83.75
CA PRO A 415 128.54 -26.08 -82.62
C PRO A 415 130.01 -25.68 -82.52
N ALA A 416 130.70 -25.51 -83.66
CA ALA A 416 132.10 -25.10 -83.70
C ALA A 416 132.27 -23.63 -83.28
N GLN A 417 131.37 -22.75 -83.74
CA GLN A 417 131.40 -21.32 -83.37
C GLN A 417 131.09 -21.08 -81.88
N ILE A 418 130.25 -21.93 -81.26
CA ILE A 418 129.96 -21.87 -79.83
C ILE A 418 131.17 -22.26 -78.98
N ASP A 419 131.95 -23.27 -79.40
CA ASP A 419 133.16 -23.68 -78.67
C ASP A 419 134.30 -22.67 -78.80
N ASP A 420 134.47 -22.04 -79.97
CA ASP A 420 135.44 -20.95 -80.16
C ASP A 420 135.07 -19.69 -79.33
N ALA A 421 133.79 -19.32 -79.28
CA ALA A 421 133.33 -18.20 -78.46
C ALA A 421 133.47 -18.46 -76.95
N LYS A 422 133.27 -19.72 -76.51
CA LYS A 422 133.52 -20.13 -75.11
C LYS A 422 135.00 -20.06 -74.74
N ASN A 423 135.90 -20.45 -75.64
CA ASN A 423 137.34 -20.36 -75.43
C ASN A 423 137.80 -18.89 -75.34
N ALA A 424 137.31 -18.03 -76.24
CA ALA A 424 137.59 -16.58 -76.21
C ALA A 424 137.05 -15.87 -74.95
N PHE A 425 135.88 -16.29 -74.45
CA PHE A 425 135.33 -15.79 -73.18
C PHE A 425 136.14 -16.27 -71.97
N GLY A 426 136.62 -17.53 -71.98
CA GLY A 426 137.50 -18.09 -70.97
C GLY A 426 138.84 -17.35 -70.86
N GLU A 427 139.46 -17.02 -72.00
CA GLU A 427 140.71 -16.24 -72.05
C GLU A 427 140.50 -14.79 -71.60
N SER A 428 139.42 -14.15 -72.02
CA SER A 428 139.07 -12.77 -71.62
C SER A 428 138.79 -12.68 -70.12
N ARG A 429 138.16 -13.70 -69.53
CA ARG A 429 137.92 -13.79 -68.07
C ARG A 429 139.21 -14.04 -67.29
N GLY A 430 140.16 -14.80 -67.85
CA GLY A 430 141.50 -14.99 -67.29
C GLY A 430 142.41 -13.76 -67.36
N ALA A 431 142.13 -12.85 -68.30
CA ALA A 431 142.77 -11.53 -68.38
C ALA A 431 142.16 -10.52 -67.39
N LEU A 432 140.84 -10.52 -67.21
CA LEU A 432 140.14 -9.62 -66.29
C LEU A 432 140.45 -9.91 -64.80
N SER A 433 140.62 -11.18 -64.43
CA SER A 433 141.00 -11.58 -63.06
C SER A 433 142.42 -11.16 -62.66
N ARG A 434 143.30 -10.85 -63.62
CA ARG A 434 144.67 -10.36 -63.35
C ARG A 434 144.74 -8.84 -63.22
N ALA A 435 143.65 -8.11 -63.52
CA ALA A 435 143.63 -6.65 -63.63
C ALA A 435 142.77 -5.94 -62.56
N LEU A 436 142.05 -6.66 -61.70
CA LEU A 436 141.32 -6.07 -60.58
C LEU A 436 142.09 -6.29 -59.27
N PRO A 437 142.65 -5.23 -58.66
CA PRO A 437 143.18 -5.30 -57.32
C PRO A 437 142.05 -5.13 -56.31
N ASN A 438 142.27 -5.71 -55.14
CA ASN A 438 141.73 -5.32 -53.83
C ASN A 438 140.34 -5.80 -53.45
N ARG A 439 140.22 -5.95 -52.12
CA ARG A 439 139.11 -5.52 -51.24
C ARG A 439 137.74 -6.14 -51.43
#